data_AF-A0A3M1SDZ8-F1
#
_entry.id   AF-A0A3M1SDZ8-F1
#
_cell.length_a   1.000
_cell.length_b   1.000
_cell.length_c   1.000
_cell.angle_alpha   90.00
_cell.angle_beta   90.00
_cell.angle_gamma   90.00
#
_symmetry.space_group_name_H-M   'P 1'
#
loop_
_entity.id
_entity.type
_entity.pdbx_description
1 polymer ?
#
loop_
_entity_poly.entity_id
_entity_poly.type
_entity_poly.pdbx_seq_one_letter_code
_entity_poly.pdbx_strand_id
1 'polypeptide(L)'
;MHNNEILSELKRLNASIERLVKGIVGILNDGETVLPQDYRAYRIEVRGAGLKVTGIDNITRTRLSELVGIDNVINTVKRNTRQFLKGYPAHDLLIYGPRGTGKSSCVRALLNEFEELRMIEVEKKALLFLHEIQALVRREPHRFILFCDDLSFHDAEDERLRLKTLLEGGIEERPGNMIIYATSNRRHLVPEKQNENIPQQDEELHPSDALEEKISLSDRFGLRLGIGVFTPELYIDIVKHYMKLRGLGEADEGVIRDAMNWAMAHGNFSGRTAEYFVRDLIGRRLIEDPSKPA
;
A
#
# COMPACT_ATOMS: atom_id res chain seq x y z
N MET A 1 -42.96 -28.56 29.12
CA MET A 1 -41.81 -28.46 28.19
C MET A 1 -41.78 -27.12 27.45
N HIS A 2 -42.91 -26.63 26.93
CA HIS A 2 -43.00 -25.39 26.14
C HIS A 2 -42.47 -24.10 26.84
N ASN A 3 -42.76 -23.90 28.14
CA ASN A 3 -42.27 -22.71 28.87
C ASN A 3 -40.74 -22.66 29.03
N ASN A 4 -40.06 -23.81 29.13
CA ASN A 4 -38.60 -23.83 29.27
C ASN A 4 -37.91 -23.48 27.94
N GLU A 5 -38.55 -23.80 26.82
CA GLU A 5 -38.07 -23.52 25.47
C GLU A 5 -38.19 -22.02 25.16
N ILE A 6 -39.35 -21.41 25.45
CA ILE A 6 -39.58 -19.96 25.35
C ILE A 6 -38.59 -19.19 26.25
N LEU A 7 -38.36 -19.66 27.49
CA LEU A 7 -37.40 -19.02 28.40
C LEU A 7 -35.96 -19.09 27.86
N SER A 8 -35.61 -20.16 27.12
CA SER A 8 -34.30 -20.32 26.51
C SER A 8 -34.11 -19.39 25.31
N GLU A 9 -35.14 -19.20 24.48
CA GLU A 9 -35.13 -18.28 23.36
C GLU A 9 -35.05 -16.83 23.83
N LEU A 10 -35.81 -16.45 24.87
CA LEU A 10 -35.74 -15.12 25.46
C LEU A 10 -34.35 -14.82 26.02
N LYS A 11 -33.68 -15.79 26.65
CA LYS A 11 -32.29 -15.63 27.11
C LYS A 11 -31.31 -15.45 25.95
N ARG A 12 -31.49 -16.19 24.85
CA ARG A 12 -30.65 -16.04 23.64
C ARG A 12 -30.87 -14.70 22.94
N LEU A 13 -32.11 -14.23 22.91
CA LEU A 13 -32.46 -12.91 22.38
C LEU A 13 -31.83 -11.81 23.23
N ASN A 14 -31.96 -11.90 24.56
CA ASN A 14 -31.38 -10.92 25.48
C ASN A 14 -29.85 -10.88 25.39
N ALA A 15 -29.19 -12.04 25.32
CA ALA A 15 -27.73 -12.10 25.11
C ALA A 15 -27.30 -11.56 23.73
N SER A 16 -28.17 -11.60 22.72
CA SER A 16 -27.89 -11.01 21.40
C SER A 16 -28.11 -9.49 21.41
N ILE A 17 -29.15 -9.02 22.09
CA ILE A 17 -29.41 -7.60 22.33
C ILE A 17 -28.27 -6.99 23.17
N GLU A 18 -27.83 -7.64 24.25
CA GLU A 18 -26.69 -7.18 25.06
C GLU A 18 -25.38 -7.10 24.25
N ARG A 19 -25.16 -8.03 23.31
CA ARG A 19 -24.02 -7.98 22.39
C ARG A 19 -24.12 -6.83 21.39
N LEU A 20 -25.31 -6.58 20.83
CA LEU A 20 -25.56 -5.45 19.94
C LEU A 20 -25.43 -4.12 20.68
N VAL A 21 -25.99 -4.01 21.88
CA VAL A 21 -25.89 -2.83 22.74
C VAL A 21 -24.44 -2.59 23.15
N LYS A 22 -23.66 -3.62 23.53
CA LYS A 22 -22.22 -3.45 23.78
C LYS A 22 -21.44 -3.05 22.52
N GLY A 23 -21.83 -3.55 21.35
CA GLY A 23 -21.25 -3.11 20.08
C GLY A 23 -21.53 -1.64 19.79
N ILE A 24 -22.78 -1.21 19.95
CA ILE A 24 -23.24 0.18 19.76
C ILE A 24 -22.63 1.11 20.82
N VAL A 25 -22.58 0.70 22.08
CA VAL A 25 -21.95 1.45 23.17
C VAL A 25 -20.44 1.53 22.96
N GLY A 26 -19.80 0.50 22.40
CA GLY A 26 -18.40 0.57 21.95
C GLY A 26 -18.18 1.61 20.85
N ILE A 27 -19.10 1.67 19.87
CA ILE A 27 -19.10 2.67 18.80
C ILE A 27 -19.36 4.10 19.33
N LEU A 28 -20.20 4.24 20.37
CA LEU A 28 -20.55 5.53 20.98
C LEU A 28 -19.52 6.01 22.04
N ASN A 29 -18.75 5.10 22.63
CA ASN A 29 -17.76 5.41 23.67
C ASN A 29 -16.34 5.60 23.14
N ASP A 30 -16.05 5.24 21.88
CA ASP A 30 -14.87 5.74 21.22
C ASP A 30 -15.10 7.24 20.98
N GLY A 31 -14.46 8.08 21.80
CA GLY A 31 -14.43 9.53 21.56
C GLY A 31 -14.04 9.83 20.11
N GLU A 32 -14.40 11.02 19.60
CA GLU A 32 -14.11 11.43 18.22
C GLU A 32 -12.78 10.86 17.76
N THR A 33 -12.79 10.05 16.70
CA THR A 33 -11.55 9.55 16.11
C THR A 33 -10.71 10.78 15.74
N VAL A 34 -9.63 11.03 16.46
CA VAL A 34 -8.72 12.18 16.25
C VAL A 34 -7.35 11.66 15.84
N LEU A 35 -6.66 12.41 14.98
CA LEU A 35 -5.25 12.17 14.68
C LEU A 35 -4.41 12.50 15.91
N PRO A 36 -3.59 11.55 16.42
CA PRO A 36 -2.64 11.86 17.46
C PRO A 36 -1.71 13.02 17.04
N GLN A 37 -1.47 13.95 17.95
CA GLN A 37 -0.56 15.08 17.71
C GLN A 37 0.90 14.59 17.65
N ASP A 38 1.78 15.37 17.02
CA ASP A 38 3.24 15.15 16.93
C ASP A 38 3.73 13.99 16.04
N TYR A 39 2.84 13.37 15.25
CA TYR A 39 3.21 12.31 14.32
C TYR A 39 3.36 12.82 12.88
N ARG A 40 4.34 12.26 12.16
CA ARG A 40 4.48 12.46 10.70
C ARG A 40 3.82 11.36 9.86
N ALA A 41 3.60 10.20 10.48
CA ALA A 41 2.99 9.05 9.84
C ALA A 41 1.95 8.41 10.78
N TYR A 42 0.89 7.89 10.19
CA TYR A 42 -0.25 7.30 10.87
C TYR A 42 -0.62 5.98 10.23
N ARG A 43 -1.28 5.10 10.98
CA ARG A 43 -1.96 3.91 10.47
C ARG A 43 -3.43 3.95 10.85
N ILE A 44 -4.28 3.68 9.87
CA ILE A 44 -5.73 3.52 10.05
C ILE A 44 -6.13 2.08 9.72
N GLU A 45 -6.78 1.44 10.69
CA GLU A 45 -7.31 0.08 10.60
C GLU A 45 -8.80 0.09 10.89
N VAL A 46 -9.57 -0.80 10.25
CA VAL A 46 -10.97 -1.01 10.60
C VAL A 46 -11.04 -1.84 11.88
N ARG A 47 -11.75 -1.33 12.90
CA ARG A 47 -12.02 -2.06 14.15
C ARG A 47 -13.50 -2.04 14.48
N GLY A 48 -14.11 -3.23 14.46
CA GLY A 48 -15.55 -3.36 14.65
C GLY A 48 -16.30 -2.62 13.54
N ALA A 49 -17.06 -1.60 13.91
CA ALA A 49 -17.81 -0.76 12.97
C ALA A 49 -17.15 0.61 12.71
N GLY A 50 -15.96 0.87 13.26
CA GLY A 50 -15.29 2.17 13.15
C GLY A 50 -13.83 2.06 12.73
N LEU A 51 -13.14 3.21 12.79
CA LEU A 51 -11.73 3.36 12.45
C LEU A 51 -10.88 3.53 13.70
N LYS A 52 -9.77 2.78 13.78
CA LYS A 52 -8.71 3.01 14.76
C LYS A 52 -7.55 3.73 14.10
N VAL A 53 -7.18 4.89 14.64
CA VAL A 53 -6.02 5.67 14.21
C VAL A 53 -4.87 5.47 15.19
N THR A 54 -3.66 5.24 14.68
CA THR A 54 -2.45 5.12 15.50
C THR A 54 -1.31 5.93 14.88
N GLY A 55 -0.54 6.63 15.70
CA GLY A 55 0.69 7.29 15.28
C GLY A 55 1.83 6.27 15.06
N ILE A 56 2.71 6.55 14.10
CA ILE A 56 3.90 5.73 13.81
C ILE A 56 5.15 6.53 14.19
N ASP A 57 5.81 6.14 15.29
CA ASP A 57 7.06 6.78 15.74
C ASP A 57 8.25 6.43 14.84
N ASN A 58 8.39 5.15 14.51
CA ASN A 58 9.54 4.62 13.78
C ASN A 58 9.25 4.56 12.28
N ILE A 59 9.36 5.72 11.62
CA ILE A 59 9.24 5.83 10.16
C ILE A 59 10.49 5.22 9.50
N THR A 60 10.29 4.53 8.37
CA THR A 60 11.40 3.99 7.59
C THR A 60 12.41 5.08 7.24
N ARG A 61 13.71 4.77 7.31
CA ARG A 61 14.81 5.69 6.95
C ARG A 61 15.20 5.63 5.47
N THR A 62 14.50 4.81 4.67
CA THR A 62 14.77 4.65 3.24
C THR A 62 14.69 6.00 2.52
N ARG A 63 15.75 6.34 1.79
CA ARG A 63 15.79 7.50 0.90
C ARG A 63 15.44 7.09 -0.52
N LEU A 64 14.87 8.02 -1.29
CA LEU A 64 14.56 7.78 -2.70
C LEU A 64 15.82 7.45 -3.53
N SER A 65 16.98 8.01 -3.15
CA SER A 65 18.26 7.71 -3.79
C SER A 65 18.73 6.26 -3.65
N GLU A 66 18.16 5.50 -2.72
CA GLU A 66 18.48 4.07 -2.53
C GLU A 66 17.73 3.17 -3.53
N LEU A 67 16.73 3.70 -4.22
CA LEU A 67 15.87 2.95 -5.13
C LEU A 67 16.37 3.02 -6.57
N VAL A 68 17.25 2.09 -6.93
CA VAL A 68 17.88 2.03 -8.26
C VAL A 68 16.97 1.37 -9.30
N GLY A 69 16.99 1.90 -10.54
CA GLY A 69 16.29 1.31 -11.69
C GLY A 69 14.85 1.77 -11.87
N ILE A 70 14.38 2.71 -11.05
CA ILE A 70 13.01 3.25 -11.11
C ILE A 70 12.99 4.79 -11.13
N ASP A 71 14.06 5.42 -11.64
CA ASP A 71 14.26 6.88 -11.63
C ASP A 71 13.10 7.66 -12.24
N ASN A 72 12.53 7.17 -13.35
CA ASN A 72 11.37 7.80 -14.00
C ASN A 72 10.13 7.81 -13.08
N VAL A 73 9.92 6.73 -12.33
CA VAL A 73 8.83 6.64 -11.35
C VAL A 73 9.09 7.61 -10.20
N ILE A 74 10.31 7.60 -9.65
CA ILE A 74 10.71 8.52 -8.56
C ILE A 74 10.51 9.97 -8.97
N ASN A 75 11.01 10.37 -10.13
CA ASN A 75 10.91 11.75 -10.62
C ASN A 75 9.45 12.19 -10.77
N THR A 76 8.59 11.30 -11.30
CA THR A 76 7.17 11.59 -11.47
C THR A 76 6.45 11.71 -10.12
N VAL A 77 6.69 10.78 -9.19
CA VAL A 77 6.12 10.80 -7.84
C VAL A 77 6.57 12.04 -7.07
N LYS A 78 7.86 12.40 -7.12
CA LYS A 78 8.41 13.61 -6.49
C LYS A 78 7.77 14.87 -7.04
N ARG A 79 7.63 14.98 -8.37
CA ARG A 79 6.97 16.12 -9.02
C ARG A 79 5.52 16.27 -8.56
N ASN A 80 4.73 15.20 -8.63
CA ASN A 80 3.32 15.20 -8.23
C ASN A 80 3.15 15.57 -6.75
N THR A 81 3.99 15.00 -5.89
CA THR A 81 3.97 15.29 -4.44
C THR A 81 4.32 16.75 -4.18
N ARG A 82 5.31 17.32 -4.87
CA ARG A 82 5.66 18.74 -4.74
C ARG A 82 4.53 19.67 -5.20
N GLN A 83 3.81 19.31 -6.27
CA GLN A 83 2.62 20.05 -6.71
C GLN A 83 1.55 20.04 -5.63
N PHE A 84 1.22 18.85 -5.10
CA PHE A 84 0.27 18.68 -4.02
C PHE A 84 0.63 19.49 -2.77
N LEU A 85 1.90 19.44 -2.34
CA LEU A 85 2.37 20.18 -1.16
C LEU A 85 2.23 21.70 -1.31
N LYS A 86 2.38 22.21 -2.54
CA LYS A 86 2.19 23.63 -2.87
C LYS A 86 0.72 24.03 -3.06
N GLY A 87 -0.22 23.08 -2.97
CA GLY A 87 -1.64 23.32 -3.27
C GLY A 87 -1.92 23.50 -4.77
N TYR A 88 -1.03 23.03 -5.63
CA TYR A 88 -1.25 23.00 -7.08
C TYR A 88 -1.99 21.71 -7.49
N PRO A 89 -2.60 21.67 -8.69
CA PRO A 89 -3.19 20.45 -9.22
C PRO A 89 -2.19 19.29 -9.21
N ALA A 90 -2.63 18.17 -8.64
CA ALA A 90 -1.90 16.92 -8.53
C ALA A 90 -2.89 15.76 -8.65
N HIS A 91 -2.38 14.58 -9.01
CA HIS A 91 -3.23 13.41 -9.25
C HIS A 91 -3.05 12.34 -8.19
N ASP A 92 -4.15 11.65 -7.87
CA ASP A 92 -4.06 10.33 -7.26
C ASP A 92 -3.18 9.43 -8.14
N LEU A 93 -2.37 8.59 -7.48
CA LEU A 93 -1.28 7.88 -8.12
C LEU A 93 -1.32 6.39 -7.79
N LEU A 94 -1.17 5.55 -8.81
CA LEU A 94 -1.03 4.10 -8.71
C LEU A 94 0.33 3.66 -9.25
N ILE A 95 1.14 3.01 -8.42
CA ILE A 95 2.38 2.33 -8.86
C ILE A 95 2.12 0.83 -8.96
N TYR A 96 2.29 0.26 -10.15
CA TYR A 96 2.09 -1.17 -10.36
C TYR A 96 3.34 -1.87 -10.88
N GLY A 97 3.45 -3.17 -10.61
CA GLY A 97 4.57 -3.99 -11.11
C GLY A 97 4.92 -5.15 -10.17
N PRO A 98 6.00 -5.90 -10.45
CA PRO A 98 6.39 -7.06 -9.67
C PRO A 98 6.69 -6.76 -8.19
N ARG A 99 6.63 -7.79 -7.34
CA ARG A 99 7.00 -7.69 -5.93
C ARG A 99 8.50 -7.40 -5.79
N GLY A 100 8.88 -6.64 -4.75
CA GLY A 100 10.28 -6.38 -4.44
C GLY A 100 10.98 -5.31 -5.30
N THR A 101 10.26 -4.62 -6.18
CA THR A 101 10.82 -3.56 -7.07
C THR A 101 10.82 -2.15 -6.45
N GLY A 102 10.47 -2.03 -5.17
CA GLY A 102 10.54 -0.75 -4.44
C GLY A 102 9.30 0.16 -4.55
N LYS A 103 8.15 -0.32 -5.07
CA LYS A 103 6.91 0.48 -5.20
C LYS A 103 6.48 1.16 -3.89
N SER A 104 6.31 0.36 -2.84
CA SER A 104 5.88 0.84 -1.51
C SER A 104 6.98 1.65 -0.83
N SER A 105 8.24 1.25 -1.02
CA SER A 105 9.40 2.00 -0.52
C SER A 105 9.49 3.39 -1.16
N CYS A 106 9.17 3.52 -2.45
CA CYS A 106 9.14 4.79 -3.17
C CYS A 106 8.14 5.76 -2.54
N VAL A 107 6.92 5.29 -2.26
CA VAL A 107 5.91 6.14 -1.59
C VAL A 107 6.35 6.48 -0.17
N ARG A 108 6.70 5.49 0.67
CA ARG A 108 7.10 5.71 2.06
C ARG A 108 8.32 6.64 2.19
N ALA A 109 9.29 6.55 1.28
CA ALA A 109 10.48 7.40 1.27
C ALA A 109 10.18 8.89 1.02
N LEU A 110 8.99 9.25 0.53
CA LEU A 110 8.58 10.65 0.41
C LEU A 110 8.52 11.36 1.76
N LEU A 111 8.24 10.64 2.86
CA LEU A 111 8.33 11.19 4.21
C LEU A 111 9.74 11.65 4.58
N ASN A 112 10.79 11.07 3.98
CA ASN A 112 12.17 11.50 4.21
C ASN A 112 12.61 12.60 3.24
N GLU A 113 11.89 12.78 2.14
CA GLU A 113 12.16 13.83 1.15
C GLU A 113 11.45 15.15 1.48
N PHE A 114 10.24 15.08 2.03
CA PHE A 114 9.39 16.24 2.32
C PHE A 114 9.03 16.27 3.81
N GLU A 115 9.53 17.26 4.54
CA GLU A 115 9.37 17.36 6.00
C GLU A 115 7.93 17.70 6.41
N GLU A 116 7.30 18.58 5.63
CA GLU A 116 5.93 19.07 5.80
C GLU A 116 4.86 18.01 5.48
N LEU A 117 5.23 16.95 4.75
CA LEU A 117 4.33 15.88 4.36
C LEU A 117 3.91 15.05 5.58
N ARG A 118 2.63 14.66 5.59
CA ARG A 118 2.10 13.61 6.46
C ARG A 118 1.64 12.43 5.63
N MET A 119 1.69 11.24 6.20
CA MET A 119 1.23 10.02 5.53
C MET A 119 0.32 9.22 6.43
N ILE A 120 -0.76 8.70 5.86
CA ILE A 120 -1.68 7.80 6.52
C ILE A 120 -1.66 6.48 5.78
N GLU A 121 -1.06 5.46 6.37
CA GLU A 121 -1.12 4.09 5.87
C GLU A 121 -2.51 3.52 6.17
N VAL A 122 -3.21 3.07 5.13
CA VAL A 122 -4.53 2.44 5.23
C VAL A 122 -4.47 1.03 4.68
N GLU A 123 -5.19 0.14 5.34
CA GLU A 123 -5.58 -1.12 4.71
C GLU A 123 -6.68 -0.91 3.67
N LYS A 124 -6.78 -1.84 2.72
CA LYS A 124 -7.79 -1.80 1.67
C LYS A 124 -9.23 -1.63 2.20
N LYS A 125 -9.57 -2.26 3.33
CA LYS A 125 -10.91 -2.17 3.94
C LYS A 125 -11.20 -0.79 4.52
N ALA A 126 -10.18 -0.10 5.04
CA ALA A 126 -10.32 1.24 5.58
C ALA A 126 -10.66 2.27 4.49
N LEU A 127 -10.29 2.00 3.23
CA LEU A 127 -10.71 2.85 2.10
C LEU A 127 -12.23 2.87 1.89
N LEU A 128 -13.00 1.91 2.42
CA LEU A 128 -14.47 1.96 2.39
C LEU A 128 -15.04 3.07 3.30
N PHE A 129 -14.23 3.56 4.24
CA PHE A 129 -14.56 4.65 5.16
C PHE A 129 -13.91 5.97 4.71
N LEU A 130 -13.71 6.14 3.39
CA LEU A 130 -12.99 7.30 2.84
C LEU A 130 -13.58 8.64 3.30
N HIS A 131 -14.90 8.75 3.43
CA HIS A 131 -15.55 9.97 3.93
C HIS A 131 -15.17 10.31 5.38
N GLU A 132 -15.09 9.31 6.26
CA GLU A 132 -14.66 9.51 7.66
C GLU A 132 -13.20 9.94 7.73
N ILE A 133 -12.34 9.33 6.90
CA ILE A 133 -10.93 9.72 6.78
C ILE A 133 -10.81 11.15 6.23
N GLN A 134 -11.63 11.53 5.26
CA GLN A 134 -11.68 12.90 4.73
C GLN A 134 -12.08 13.89 5.82
N ALA A 135 -13.12 13.60 6.60
CA ALA A 135 -13.55 14.44 7.72
C ALA A 135 -12.45 14.61 8.77
N LEU A 136 -11.72 13.52 9.06
CA LEU A 136 -10.58 13.50 9.99
C LEU A 136 -9.47 14.46 9.56
N VAL A 137 -9.05 14.43 8.29
CA VAL A 137 -7.93 15.25 7.80
C VAL A 137 -8.33 16.67 7.41
N ARG A 138 -9.60 16.93 7.08
CA ARG A 138 -10.06 18.24 6.57
C ARG A 138 -9.75 19.41 7.51
N ARG A 139 -9.74 19.16 8.83
CA ARG A 139 -9.49 20.18 9.86
C ARG A 139 -8.02 20.37 10.20
N GLU A 140 -7.14 19.52 9.68
CA GLU A 140 -5.72 19.54 9.98
C GLU A 140 -4.95 20.51 9.06
N PRO A 141 -3.94 21.23 9.58
CA PRO A 141 -3.15 22.19 8.79
C PRO A 141 -2.17 21.52 7.82
N HIS A 142 -1.97 20.21 7.96
CA HIS A 142 -1.00 19.44 7.18
C HIS A 142 -1.62 18.88 5.90
N ARG A 143 -0.75 18.44 4.99
CA ARG A 143 -1.12 17.74 3.76
C ARG A 143 -0.78 16.26 3.87
N PHE A 144 -1.75 15.41 3.55
CA PHE A 144 -1.70 13.98 3.79
C PHE A 144 -1.67 13.20 2.48
N ILE A 145 -0.72 12.29 2.35
CA ILE A 145 -0.85 11.16 1.43
C ILE A 145 -1.58 10.04 2.17
N LEU A 146 -2.76 9.68 1.69
CA LEU A 146 -3.44 8.45 2.06
C LEU A 146 -2.83 7.31 1.25
N PHE A 147 -2.03 6.47 1.88
CA PHE A 147 -1.25 5.42 1.24
C PHE A 147 -1.89 4.04 1.45
N CYS A 148 -2.32 3.40 0.36
CA CYS A 148 -2.78 2.00 0.37
C CYS A 148 -1.75 1.09 -0.28
N ASP A 149 -1.14 0.20 0.49
CA ASP A 149 -0.18 -0.79 -0.03
C ASP A 149 -0.91 -2.03 -0.58
N ASP A 150 -0.44 -2.55 -1.72
CA ASP A 150 -0.98 -3.74 -2.40
C ASP A 150 -2.49 -3.73 -2.62
N LEU A 151 -2.99 -2.66 -3.24
CA LEU A 151 -4.36 -2.55 -3.73
C LEU A 151 -4.57 -3.56 -4.86
N SER A 152 -4.95 -4.79 -4.54
CA SER A 152 -5.34 -5.81 -5.53
C SER A 152 -6.59 -6.57 -5.08
N PHE A 153 -7.40 -6.96 -6.04
CA PHE A 153 -8.68 -7.66 -5.82
C PHE A 153 -8.55 -9.09 -6.34
N HIS A 154 -9.03 -10.05 -5.56
CA HIS A 154 -9.00 -11.46 -5.93
C HIS A 154 -10.39 -11.90 -6.39
N ASP A 155 -11.47 -11.77 -5.58
CA ASP A 155 -12.82 -12.20 -5.98
C ASP A 155 -13.99 -11.39 -5.34
N ALA A 156 -13.73 -10.23 -4.72
CA ALA A 156 -14.77 -9.42 -4.06
C ALA A 156 -15.27 -8.29 -4.99
N GLU A 157 -16.24 -8.59 -5.86
CA GLU A 157 -16.84 -7.60 -6.77
C GLU A 157 -17.50 -6.44 -6.00
N ASP A 158 -18.18 -6.72 -4.89
CA ASP A 158 -18.82 -5.70 -4.05
C ASP A 158 -17.83 -4.68 -3.49
N GLU A 159 -16.67 -5.14 -2.99
CA GLU A 159 -15.61 -4.24 -2.49
C GLU A 159 -15.06 -3.36 -3.62
N ARG A 160 -14.91 -3.93 -4.81
CA ARG A 160 -14.40 -3.22 -5.99
C ARG A 160 -15.37 -2.14 -6.45
N LEU A 161 -16.65 -2.48 -6.59
CA LEU A 161 -17.68 -1.53 -7.03
C LEU A 161 -17.80 -0.37 -6.05
N ARG A 162 -17.82 -0.66 -4.74
CA ARG A 162 -17.84 0.36 -3.70
C ARG A 162 -16.62 1.28 -3.76
N LEU A 163 -15.42 0.71 -3.87
CA LEU A 163 -14.20 1.52 -3.97
C LEU A 163 -14.16 2.36 -5.25
N LYS A 164 -14.68 1.83 -6.36
CA LYS A 164 -14.83 2.59 -7.61
C LYS A 164 -15.71 3.81 -7.41
N THR A 165 -16.91 3.64 -6.85
CA THR A 165 -17.84 4.75 -6.57
C THR A 165 -17.23 5.78 -5.61
N LEU A 166 -16.48 5.32 -4.60
CA LEU A 166 -15.80 6.23 -3.67
C LEU A 166 -14.67 7.02 -4.32
N LEU A 167 -13.89 6.41 -5.22
CA LEU A 167 -12.81 7.08 -5.96
C LEU A 167 -13.31 7.95 -7.12
N GLU A 168 -14.49 7.66 -7.67
CA GLU A 168 -15.22 8.54 -8.60
C GLU A 168 -15.58 9.88 -7.96
N GLY A 169 -15.61 9.91 -6.63
CA GLY A 169 -16.05 11.06 -5.85
C GLY A 169 -17.56 11.02 -5.64
N GLY A 170 -17.97 11.53 -4.49
CA GLY A 170 -19.37 11.82 -4.21
C GLY A 170 -19.71 13.27 -4.57
N ILE A 171 -20.90 13.71 -4.17
CA ILE A 171 -21.27 15.14 -4.19
C ILE A 171 -20.34 15.94 -3.26
N GLU A 172 -19.83 15.32 -2.20
CA GLU A 172 -18.90 15.95 -1.28
C GLU A 172 -17.52 16.15 -1.93
N GLU A 173 -17.06 17.40 -1.94
CA GLU A 173 -15.74 17.74 -2.42
C GLU A 173 -14.65 17.19 -1.48
N ARG A 174 -13.71 16.45 -2.06
CA ARG A 174 -12.55 15.91 -1.35
C ARG A 174 -11.70 17.05 -0.78
N PRO A 175 -11.18 16.92 0.46
CA PRO A 175 -10.38 17.96 1.06
C PRO A 175 -9.08 18.20 0.28
N GLY A 176 -8.78 19.46 -0.02
CA GLY A 176 -7.60 19.86 -0.81
C GLY A 176 -6.25 19.59 -0.14
N ASN A 177 -6.25 19.07 1.09
CA ASN A 177 -5.07 18.65 1.83
C ASN A 177 -4.89 17.12 1.87
N MET A 178 -5.59 16.35 1.02
CA MET A 178 -5.45 14.89 0.95
C MET A 178 -5.33 14.34 -0.49
N ILE A 179 -4.33 13.50 -0.74
CA ILE A 179 -4.11 12.79 -2.02
C ILE A 179 -3.95 11.27 -1.78
N ILE A 180 -4.36 10.42 -2.70
CA ILE A 180 -4.34 8.95 -2.54
C ILE A 180 -3.23 8.40 -3.40
N TYR A 181 -2.27 7.75 -2.77
CA TYR A 181 -1.26 6.94 -3.44
C TYR A 181 -1.52 5.47 -3.15
N ALA A 182 -1.43 4.63 -4.17
CA ALA A 182 -1.61 3.20 -4.04
C ALA A 182 -0.49 2.45 -4.76
N THR A 183 -0.19 1.24 -4.29
CA THR A 183 0.66 0.28 -5.02
C THR A 183 -0.15 -0.96 -5.38
N SER A 184 0.24 -1.66 -6.44
CA SER A 184 -0.36 -2.95 -6.80
C SER A 184 0.68 -3.89 -7.40
N ASN A 185 0.53 -5.18 -7.14
CA ASN A 185 1.33 -6.20 -7.82
C ASN A 185 0.84 -6.50 -9.25
N ARG A 186 -0.29 -5.92 -9.67
CA ARG A 186 -0.91 -6.12 -10.97
C ARG A 186 -1.14 -4.79 -11.68
N ARG A 187 -0.95 -4.76 -13.00
CA ARG A 187 -1.25 -3.59 -13.83
C ARG A 187 -2.72 -3.19 -13.75
N HIS A 188 -3.59 -4.19 -13.84
CA HIS A 188 -5.02 -4.07 -13.58
C HIS A 188 -5.27 -4.52 -12.15
N LEU A 189 -6.01 -3.73 -11.36
CA LEU A 189 -6.29 -4.05 -9.96
C LEU A 189 -7.09 -5.36 -9.80
N VAL A 190 -7.70 -5.85 -10.89
CA VAL A 190 -8.40 -7.13 -11.00
C VAL A 190 -7.63 -8.05 -11.97
N PRO A 191 -7.49 -9.35 -11.69
CA PRO A 191 -6.84 -10.28 -12.61
C PRO A 191 -7.64 -10.44 -13.90
N GLU A 192 -6.95 -10.42 -15.02
CA GLU A 192 -7.45 -10.98 -16.27
C GLU A 192 -7.46 -12.51 -16.09
N LYS A 193 -8.64 -13.13 -16.06
CA LYS A 193 -8.71 -14.60 -16.17
C LYS A 193 -8.25 -14.95 -17.59
N GLN A 194 -7.03 -15.43 -17.73
CA GLN A 194 -6.60 -16.14 -18.94
C GLN A 194 -7.32 -17.49 -18.97
N ASN A 195 -8.58 -17.50 -19.39
CA ASN A 195 -9.35 -18.65 -19.90
C ASN A 195 -10.80 -18.23 -20.14
N GLU A 196 -11.04 -17.40 -21.14
CA GLU A 196 -12.36 -17.29 -21.79
C GLU A 196 -12.21 -17.49 -23.30
N ASN A 197 -11.58 -18.61 -23.68
CA ASN A 197 -11.91 -19.28 -24.94
C ASN A 197 -13.09 -20.24 -24.65
N ILE A 198 -14.24 -19.68 -24.27
CA ILE A 198 -15.49 -20.45 -24.17
C ILE A 198 -16.22 -20.23 -25.49
N PRO A 199 -16.60 -21.28 -26.25
CA PRO A 199 -17.39 -21.13 -27.46
C PRO A 199 -18.71 -20.41 -27.11
N GLN A 200 -18.99 -19.33 -27.83
CA GLN A 200 -20.22 -18.55 -27.70
C GLN A 200 -21.44 -19.46 -27.88
N GLN A 201 -22.23 -19.63 -26.82
CA GLN A 201 -23.65 -19.91 -26.91
C GLN A 201 -24.37 -19.06 -25.86
N ASP A 202 -25.07 -18.05 -26.38
CA ASP A 202 -26.23 -17.33 -25.87
C ASP A 202 -26.46 -17.28 -24.35
N GLU A 203 -26.21 -16.10 -23.75
CA GLU A 203 -27.22 -15.24 -23.10
C GLU A 203 -26.54 -14.06 -22.33
N GLU A 204 -26.77 -12.84 -22.83
CA GLU A 204 -26.87 -11.54 -22.12
C GLU A 204 -25.72 -10.93 -21.27
N LEU A 205 -24.49 -11.44 -21.29
CA LEU A 205 -23.34 -10.70 -20.74
C LEU A 205 -22.21 -10.59 -21.77
N HIS A 206 -22.02 -9.41 -22.36
CA HIS A 206 -20.90 -9.17 -23.25
C HIS A 206 -19.58 -9.29 -22.44
N PRO A 207 -18.63 -10.16 -22.84
CA PRO A 207 -17.32 -10.28 -22.17
C PRO A 207 -16.52 -8.95 -22.13
N SER A 208 -16.85 -8.01 -23.02
CA SER A 208 -16.32 -6.64 -23.02
C SER A 208 -16.72 -5.86 -21.77
N ASP A 209 -17.94 -6.03 -21.28
CA ASP A 209 -18.51 -5.16 -20.23
C ASP A 209 -17.89 -5.53 -18.86
N ALA A 210 -17.69 -6.82 -18.61
CA ALA A 210 -16.97 -7.32 -17.43
C ALA A 210 -15.46 -6.98 -17.47
N LEU A 211 -14.87 -6.78 -18.65
CA LEU A 211 -13.48 -6.35 -18.81
C LEU A 211 -13.33 -4.82 -18.64
N GLU A 212 -14.25 -4.04 -19.22
CA GLU A 212 -14.31 -2.57 -19.04
C GLU A 212 -14.49 -2.19 -17.56
N GLU A 213 -15.31 -2.94 -16.82
CA GLU A 213 -15.50 -2.71 -15.39
C GLU A 213 -14.24 -3.01 -14.55
N LYS A 214 -13.41 -3.98 -14.98
CA LYS A 214 -12.12 -4.32 -14.35
C LYS A 214 -11.03 -3.27 -14.58
N ILE A 215 -11.07 -2.60 -15.74
CA ILE A 215 -10.15 -1.51 -16.10
C ILE A 215 -10.54 -0.21 -15.34
N SER A 216 -11.84 -0.03 -15.10
CA SER A 216 -12.46 1.19 -14.58
C SER A 216 -11.91 1.71 -13.23
N LEU A 217 -11.48 0.84 -12.31
CA LEU A 217 -10.94 1.31 -11.02
C LEU A 217 -9.54 1.91 -11.16
N SER A 218 -8.71 1.34 -12.03
CA SER A 218 -7.32 1.80 -12.23
C SER A 218 -7.32 3.15 -12.95
N ASP A 219 -8.30 3.40 -13.83
CA ASP A 219 -8.46 4.66 -14.56
C ASP A 219 -8.76 5.87 -13.67
N ARG A 220 -9.20 5.65 -12.42
CA ARG A 220 -9.44 6.74 -11.45
C ARG A 220 -8.15 7.36 -10.91
N PHE A 221 -7.02 6.68 -11.09
CA PHE A 221 -5.72 7.25 -10.78
C PHE A 221 -5.20 8.04 -11.99
N GLY A 222 -5.12 9.37 -11.84
CA GLY A 222 -4.62 10.26 -12.89
C GLY A 222 -3.16 10.00 -13.25
N LEU A 223 -2.37 9.41 -12.34
CA LEU A 223 -1.04 8.90 -12.64
C LEU A 223 -0.97 7.39 -12.41
N ARG A 224 -0.60 6.65 -13.46
CA ARG A 224 -0.39 5.20 -13.43
C ARG A 224 1.03 4.89 -13.85
N LEU A 225 1.86 4.44 -12.91
CA LEU A 225 3.28 4.25 -13.11
C LEU A 225 3.63 2.76 -13.03
N GLY A 226 4.05 2.20 -14.16
CA GLY A 226 4.48 0.81 -14.24
C GLY A 226 5.97 0.64 -13.94
N ILE A 227 6.31 -0.38 -13.14
CA ILE A 227 7.67 -0.87 -12.96
C ILE A 227 7.78 -2.26 -13.59
N GLY A 228 8.76 -2.43 -14.48
CA GLY A 228 9.05 -3.70 -15.13
C GLY A 228 9.74 -4.72 -14.21
N VAL A 229 9.92 -5.94 -14.73
CA VAL A 229 10.78 -6.95 -14.09
C VAL A 229 12.24 -6.49 -14.18
N PHE A 230 13.00 -6.69 -13.13
CA PHE A 230 14.41 -6.32 -13.11
C PHE A 230 15.25 -7.36 -13.84
N THR A 231 16.22 -6.89 -14.62
CA THR A 231 17.18 -7.76 -15.30
C THR A 231 18.30 -8.18 -14.33
N PRO A 232 19.05 -9.25 -14.64
CA PRO A 232 20.24 -9.62 -13.88
C PRO A 232 21.25 -8.48 -13.74
N GLU A 233 21.45 -7.69 -14.80
CA GLU A 233 22.38 -6.56 -14.82
C GLU A 233 21.93 -5.48 -13.83
N LEU A 234 20.65 -5.10 -13.88
CA LEU A 234 20.08 -4.15 -12.93
C LEU A 234 20.14 -4.67 -11.49
N TYR A 235 19.92 -5.97 -11.28
CA TYR A 235 20.08 -6.57 -9.96
C TYR A 235 21.50 -6.45 -9.42
N ILE A 236 22.52 -6.69 -10.26
CA ILE A 236 23.93 -6.52 -9.89
C ILE A 236 24.21 -5.04 -9.56
N ASP A 237 23.66 -4.10 -10.33
CA ASP A 237 23.80 -2.67 -10.05
C ASP A 237 23.18 -2.27 -8.71
N ILE A 238 22.02 -2.84 -8.36
CA ILE A 238 21.40 -2.63 -7.05
C ILE A 238 22.29 -3.19 -5.92
N VAL A 239 22.86 -4.39 -6.09
CA VAL A 239 23.78 -4.99 -5.10
C VAL A 239 25.00 -4.10 -4.90
N LYS A 240 25.64 -3.66 -5.98
CA LYS A 240 26.78 -2.73 -5.94
C LYS A 240 26.40 -1.42 -5.23
N HIS A 241 25.21 -0.89 -5.52
CA HIS A 241 24.72 0.32 -4.88
C HIS A 241 24.55 0.14 -3.37
N TYR A 242 23.91 -0.93 -2.92
CA TYR A 242 23.76 -1.20 -1.49
C TYR A 242 25.09 -1.45 -0.80
N MET A 243 26.04 -2.16 -1.43
CA MET A 243 27.37 -2.34 -0.88
C MET A 243 28.10 -1.02 -0.68
N LYS A 244 28.05 -0.13 -1.67
CA LYS A 244 28.62 1.22 -1.56
C LYS A 244 27.96 2.02 -0.44
N LEU A 245 26.64 1.98 -0.34
CA LEU A 245 25.87 2.68 0.68
C LEU A 245 26.20 2.20 2.11
N ARG A 246 26.58 0.92 2.27
CA ARG A 246 26.96 0.30 3.53
C ARG A 246 28.47 0.29 3.78
N GLY A 247 29.27 0.92 2.91
CA GLY A 247 30.72 1.01 3.08
C GLY A 247 31.46 -0.33 2.93
N LEU A 248 30.91 -1.30 2.20
CA LEU A 248 31.46 -2.65 2.05
C LEU A 248 32.54 -2.79 0.96
N GLY A 249 32.92 -1.67 0.33
CA GLY A 249 33.81 -1.64 -0.83
C GLY A 249 33.10 -1.98 -2.14
N GLU A 250 33.90 -2.15 -3.21
CA GLU A 250 33.39 -2.59 -4.50
C GLU A 250 33.04 -4.08 -4.49
N ALA A 251 32.03 -4.46 -5.28
CA ALA A 251 31.68 -5.87 -5.47
C ALA A 251 32.67 -6.51 -6.44
N ASP A 252 33.53 -7.39 -5.93
CA ASP A 252 34.39 -8.22 -6.76
C ASP A 252 33.59 -9.32 -7.48
N GLU A 253 34.26 -10.07 -8.37
CA GLU A 253 33.64 -11.16 -9.12
C GLU A 253 33.04 -12.26 -8.23
N GLY A 254 33.64 -12.51 -7.06
CA GLY A 254 33.15 -13.49 -6.09
C GLY A 254 31.82 -13.05 -5.49
N VAL A 255 31.72 -11.80 -5.06
CA VAL A 255 30.49 -11.22 -4.53
C VAL A 255 29.40 -11.16 -5.58
N ILE A 256 29.72 -10.79 -6.83
CA ILE A 256 28.74 -10.77 -7.92
C ILE A 256 28.21 -12.18 -8.18
N ARG A 257 29.08 -13.20 -8.22
CA ARG A 257 28.69 -14.59 -8.38
C ARG A 257 27.79 -15.07 -7.24
N ASP A 258 28.15 -14.75 -6.00
CA ASP A 258 27.35 -15.12 -4.82
C ASP A 258 25.98 -14.43 -4.83
N ALA A 259 25.93 -13.16 -5.24
CA ALA A 259 24.69 -12.40 -5.37
C ALA A 259 23.76 -13.01 -6.43
N MET A 260 24.32 -13.45 -7.55
CA MET A 260 23.57 -14.12 -8.62
C MET A 260 23.03 -15.48 -8.16
N ASN A 261 23.86 -16.28 -7.48
CA ASN A 261 23.42 -17.54 -6.88
C ASN A 261 22.30 -17.33 -5.86
N TRP A 262 22.41 -16.28 -5.04
CA TRP A 262 21.37 -15.89 -4.09
C TRP A 262 20.06 -15.56 -4.80
N ALA A 263 20.08 -14.73 -5.85
CA ALA A 263 18.89 -14.38 -6.61
C ALA A 263 18.22 -15.59 -7.26
N MET A 264 19.02 -16.48 -7.87
CA MET A 264 18.53 -17.71 -8.49
C MET A 264 17.88 -18.64 -7.47
N ALA A 265 18.48 -18.81 -6.29
CA ALA A 265 17.90 -19.61 -5.21
C ALA A 265 16.54 -19.05 -4.71
N HIS A 266 16.36 -17.73 -4.77
CA HIS A 266 15.10 -17.06 -4.42
C HIS A 266 14.11 -16.96 -5.59
N GLY A 267 14.50 -17.40 -6.79
CA GLY A 267 13.68 -17.41 -8.00
C GLY A 267 13.30 -16.04 -8.54
N ASN A 268 13.99 -14.96 -8.14
CA ASN A 268 13.69 -13.62 -8.66
C ASN A 268 14.88 -12.65 -8.57
N PHE A 269 14.89 -11.70 -9.50
CA PHE A 269 15.72 -10.50 -9.44
C PHE A 269 14.87 -9.34 -8.94
N SER A 270 15.18 -8.84 -7.74
CA SER A 270 14.46 -7.70 -7.16
C SER A 270 15.34 -6.92 -6.20
N GLY A 271 15.01 -5.65 -5.96
CA GLY A 271 15.72 -4.83 -4.98
C GLY A 271 15.64 -5.40 -3.56
N ARG A 272 14.51 -6.04 -3.21
CA ARG A 272 14.37 -6.75 -1.92
C ARG A 272 15.35 -7.91 -1.81
N THR A 273 15.48 -8.73 -2.84
CA THR A 273 16.41 -9.86 -2.85
C THR A 273 17.86 -9.39 -2.77
N ALA A 274 18.20 -8.28 -3.43
CA ALA A 274 19.52 -7.66 -3.36
C ALA A 274 19.82 -7.13 -1.95
N GLU A 275 18.85 -6.46 -1.30
CA GLU A 275 18.98 -6.00 0.09
C GLU A 275 19.21 -7.18 1.05
N TYR A 276 18.47 -8.28 0.86
CA TYR A 276 18.65 -9.50 1.67
C TYR A 276 20.02 -10.12 1.48
N PHE A 277 20.54 -10.18 0.25
CA PHE A 277 21.89 -10.64 -0.03
C PHE A 277 22.94 -9.76 0.67
N VAL A 278 22.85 -8.44 0.54
CA VAL A 278 23.83 -7.53 1.15
C VAL A 278 23.78 -7.61 2.67
N ARG A 279 22.58 -7.74 3.26
CA ARG A 279 22.42 -7.96 4.71
C ARG A 279 23.07 -9.26 5.18
N ASP A 280 22.90 -10.36 4.43
CA ASP A 280 23.56 -11.63 4.71
C ASP A 280 25.09 -11.50 4.61
N LEU A 281 25.59 -10.84 3.56
CA LEU A 281 27.02 -10.60 3.36
C LEU A 281 27.64 -9.81 4.52
N ILE A 282 26.96 -8.78 5.01
CA ILE A 282 27.38 -8.02 6.21
C ILE A 282 27.47 -8.96 7.41
N GLY A 283 26.42 -9.74 7.66
CA GLY A 283 26.38 -10.68 8.78
C GLY A 283 27.53 -11.67 8.76
N ARG A 284 27.83 -12.28 7.60
CA ARG A 284 28.98 -13.19 7.43
C ARG A 284 30.31 -12.50 7.71
N ARG A 285 30.52 -11.30 7.16
CA ARG A 285 31.77 -10.54 7.35
C ARG A 285 31.99 -10.13 8.81
N LEU A 286 30.94 -9.77 9.54
CA LEU A 286 31.03 -9.39 10.96
C LEU A 286 31.35 -10.59 11.87
N ILE A 287 30.90 -11.80 11.51
CA ILE A 287 31.24 -13.03 12.24
C ILE A 287 32.73 -13.37 12.05
N GLU A 288 33.24 -13.21 10.83
CA GLU A 288 34.65 -13.46 10.51
C GLU A 288 35.59 -12.39 11.09
N ASP A 289 35.15 -11.11 11.06
CA ASP A 289 35.91 -9.97 11.54
C ASP A 289 34.97 -8.88 12.11
N PRO A 290 34.77 -8.86 13.44
CA PRO A 290 33.89 -7.90 14.11
C PRO A 290 34.33 -6.43 13.99
N SER A 291 35.55 -6.15 13.51
CA SER A 291 36.04 -4.78 13.33
C SER A 291 35.53 -4.10 12.04
N LYS A 292 34.89 -4.86 11.15
CA LYS A 292 34.32 -4.35 9.90
C LYS A 292 33.03 -3.56 10.13
N PRO A 293 32.70 -2.60 9.23
CA PRO A 293 31.48 -1.82 9.35
C PRO A 293 30.22 -2.68 9.22
N ALA A 294 29.18 -2.31 9.99
CA ALA A 294 27.84 -2.90 9.99
C ALA A 294 26.85 -2.11 9.12
#